data_AF-A0A524KA79-F1
#
_entry.id   AF-A0A524KA79-F1
#
_cell.length_a   1.000
_cell.length_b   1.000
_cell.length_c   1.000
_cell.angle_alpha   90.00
_cell.angle_beta   90.00
_cell.angle_gamma   90.00
#
_symmetry.space_group_name_H-M   'P 1'
#
loop_
_entity.id
_entity.type
_entity.pdbx_description
1 polymer ?
#
loop_
_entity_poly.entity_id
_entity_poly.type
_entity_poly.pdbx_seq_one_letter_code
_entity_poly.pdbx_strand_id
1 'polypeptide(L)'
;MNFEKGGEISDLKQSETRGLWILFLITLTIIALLFISLILFVRNTPPYQIPYLTVESPDSNLIAKVFLISSDKMEGSSISVSIYDRRNKLLRDDIYRQWYCVNVAIHWDSSEKLVLNGKTINVNYESVHFVTQPTDLCPTSSTIY
;
A
#
# COMPACT_ATOMS: atom_id res chain seq x y z
N MET A 1 -64.39 -44.38 12.91
CA MET A 1 -63.35 -44.01 11.94
C MET A 1 -63.19 -42.49 12.03
N ASN A 2 -62.12 -42.02 12.65
CA ASN A 2 -61.78 -40.60 12.70
C ASN A 2 -60.38 -40.43 12.12
N PHE A 3 -60.27 -39.53 11.16
CA PHE A 3 -59.06 -39.25 10.39
C PHE A 3 -58.01 -38.54 11.25
N GLU A 4 -56.84 -39.16 11.42
CA GLU A 4 -55.59 -38.50 11.74
C GLU A 4 -55.22 -37.58 10.57
N LYS A 5 -55.60 -36.31 10.65
CA LYS A 5 -55.26 -35.28 9.64
C LYS A 5 -54.47 -34.10 10.21
N GLY A 6 -53.97 -34.25 11.44
CA GLY A 6 -53.27 -33.21 12.19
C GLY A 6 -51.74 -33.19 12.03
N GLY A 7 -51.12 -34.31 11.63
CA GLY A 7 -49.65 -34.43 11.56
C GLY A 7 -49.01 -33.78 10.34
N GLU A 8 -49.61 -33.93 9.15
CA GLU A 8 -49.01 -33.48 7.88
C GLU A 8 -48.87 -31.95 7.77
N ILE A 9 -49.76 -31.17 8.40
CA ILE A 9 -49.74 -29.69 8.32
C ILE A 9 -48.65 -29.10 9.23
N SER A 10 -48.39 -29.74 10.38
CA SER A 10 -47.30 -29.37 11.28
C SER A 10 -45.92 -29.63 10.65
N ASP A 11 -45.76 -30.75 9.95
CA ASP A 11 -44.49 -31.10 9.31
C ASP A 11 -44.17 -30.19 8.11
N LEU A 12 -45.19 -29.76 7.34
CA LEU A 12 -45.03 -28.79 6.27
C LEU A 12 -44.61 -27.39 6.79
N LYS A 13 -45.24 -26.88 7.86
CA LYS A 13 -44.83 -25.61 8.50
C LYS A 13 -43.43 -25.68 9.13
N GLN A 14 -43.06 -26.83 9.68
CA GLN A 14 -41.75 -27.06 10.28
C GLN A 14 -40.64 -27.18 9.22
N SER A 15 -40.96 -27.71 8.04
CA SER A 15 -40.07 -27.75 6.88
C SER A 15 -39.78 -26.36 6.30
N GLU A 16 -40.81 -25.52 6.13
CA GLU A 16 -40.67 -24.15 5.61
C GLU A 16 -39.84 -23.25 6.53
N THR A 17 -40.04 -23.36 7.84
CA THR A 17 -39.26 -22.60 8.83
C THR A 17 -37.79 -23.01 8.84
N ARG A 18 -37.46 -24.30 8.65
CA ARG A 18 -36.07 -24.76 8.51
C ARG A 18 -35.41 -24.21 7.24
N GLY A 19 -36.13 -24.19 6.12
CA GLY A 19 -35.65 -23.58 4.87
C GLY A 19 -35.34 -22.08 5.02
N LEU A 20 -36.21 -21.35 5.73
CA LEU A 20 -36.02 -19.93 6.08
C LEU A 20 -34.78 -19.70 6.96
N TRP A 21 -34.55 -20.55 7.97
CA TRP A 21 -33.34 -20.47 8.80
C TRP A 21 -32.05 -20.74 8.01
N ILE A 22 -32.08 -21.69 7.07
CA ILE A 22 -30.92 -21.98 6.20
C ILE A 22 -30.63 -20.80 5.28
N LEU A 23 -31.66 -20.22 4.64
CA LEU A 23 -31.52 -19.01 3.81
C LEU A 23 -30.99 -17.82 4.59
N PHE A 24 -31.46 -17.62 5.82
CA PHE A 24 -30.99 -16.57 6.72
C PHE A 24 -29.49 -16.76 7.07
N LEU A 25 -29.07 -17.98 7.40
CA LEU A 25 -27.67 -18.30 7.70
C LEU A 25 -26.76 -18.11 6.48
N ILE A 26 -27.18 -18.53 5.29
CA ILE A 26 -26.42 -18.33 4.04
C ILE A 26 -26.26 -16.82 3.77
N THR A 27 -27.34 -16.06 3.90
CA THR A 27 -27.33 -14.61 3.65
C THR A 27 -26.39 -13.88 4.61
N LEU A 28 -26.45 -14.20 5.91
CA LEU A 28 -25.52 -13.66 6.91
C LEU A 28 -24.07 -14.03 6.59
N THR A 29 -23.81 -15.25 6.15
CA THR A 29 -22.47 -15.70 5.77
C THR A 29 -21.93 -14.93 4.58
N ILE A 30 -22.75 -14.72 3.54
CA ILE A 30 -22.37 -13.92 2.36
C ILE A 30 -22.06 -12.48 2.74
N ILE A 31 -22.91 -11.85 3.57
CA ILE A 31 -22.68 -10.47 4.05
C ILE A 31 -21.38 -10.39 4.86
N ALA A 32 -21.14 -11.35 5.76
CA ALA A 32 -19.91 -11.41 6.55
C ALA A 32 -18.67 -11.57 5.66
N LEU A 33 -18.72 -12.43 4.64
CA LEU A 33 -17.63 -12.60 3.68
C LEU A 33 -17.34 -11.32 2.90
N LEU A 34 -18.37 -10.65 2.38
CA LEU A 34 -18.22 -9.37 1.69
C LEU A 34 -17.62 -8.29 2.59
N PHE A 35 -18.05 -8.23 3.85
CA PHE A 35 -17.53 -7.28 4.82
C PHE A 35 -16.06 -7.54 5.17
N ILE A 36 -15.68 -8.81 5.34
CA ILE A 36 -14.28 -9.21 5.56
C ILE A 36 -13.43 -8.88 4.34
N SER A 37 -13.90 -9.18 3.12
CA SER A 37 -13.20 -8.84 1.88
C SER A 37 -12.99 -7.33 1.75
N LEU A 38 -13.99 -6.51 2.11
CA LEU A 38 -13.88 -5.05 2.10
C LEU A 38 -12.87 -4.54 3.12
N ILE A 39 -12.88 -5.07 4.35
CA ILE A 39 -11.90 -4.70 5.39
C ILE A 39 -10.49 -5.06 4.94
N LEU A 40 -10.28 -6.25 4.38
CA LEU A 40 -8.98 -6.67 3.87
C LEU A 40 -8.53 -5.79 2.70
N PHE A 41 -9.44 -5.41 1.80
CA PHE A 41 -9.14 -4.49 0.70
C PHE A 41 -8.69 -3.11 1.22
N VAL A 42 -9.42 -2.53 2.18
CA VAL A 42 -9.07 -1.22 2.76
C VAL A 42 -7.76 -1.29 3.55
N ARG A 43 -7.53 -2.35 4.34
CA ARG A 43 -6.26 -2.55 5.06
C ARG A 43 -5.06 -2.77 4.14
N ASN A 44 -5.26 -3.46 3.03
CA ASN A 44 -4.19 -3.76 2.08
C ASN A 44 -3.98 -2.63 1.05
N THR A 45 -4.86 -1.62 1.02
CA THR A 45 -4.61 -0.41 0.25
C THR A 45 -3.67 0.46 1.07
N PRO A 46 -2.42 0.68 0.64
CA PRO A 46 -1.54 1.60 1.35
C PRO A 46 -2.23 2.96 1.43
N PRO A 47 -2.24 3.62 2.60
CA PRO A 47 -2.81 4.97 2.70
C PRO A 47 -2.16 5.83 1.62
N TYR A 48 -2.94 6.71 0.99
CA TYR A 48 -2.41 7.66 0.00
C TYR A 48 -1.30 8.48 0.69
N GLN A 49 -0.05 8.06 0.51
CA GLN A 49 1.09 8.75 1.08
C GLN A 49 1.37 9.94 0.18
N ILE A 50 1.29 11.14 0.77
CA ILE A 50 1.68 12.36 0.07
C ILE A 50 3.21 12.31 -0.05
N PRO A 51 3.77 12.42 -1.27
CA PRO A 51 5.22 12.44 -1.42
C PRO A 51 5.78 13.69 -0.75
N TYR A 52 6.84 13.49 0.02
CA TYR A 52 7.61 14.55 0.66
C TYR A 52 8.36 15.41 -0.37
N LEU A 53 8.95 14.76 -1.39
CA LEU A 53 9.65 15.41 -2.50
C LEU A 53 9.27 14.74 -3.83
N THR A 54 9.24 15.53 -4.89
CA THR A 54 9.02 15.04 -6.26
C THR A 54 10.01 15.73 -7.18
N VAL A 55 10.73 14.95 -8.00
CA VAL A 55 11.75 15.46 -8.93
C VAL A 55 11.57 14.79 -10.28
N GLU A 56 11.44 15.60 -11.33
CA GLU A 56 11.29 15.15 -12.71
C GLU A 56 12.66 14.88 -13.35
N SER A 57 12.75 13.83 -14.18
CA SER A 57 13.96 13.50 -14.92
C SER A 57 14.28 14.57 -15.99
N PRO A 58 15.54 14.70 -16.43
CA PRO A 58 15.93 15.72 -17.41
C PRO A 58 15.21 15.60 -18.76
N ASP A 59 14.74 14.41 -19.10
CA ASP A 59 13.99 14.11 -20.33
C ASP A 59 12.46 14.17 -20.15
N SER A 60 11.97 14.55 -18.95
CA SER A 60 10.55 14.65 -18.61
C SER A 60 9.74 13.34 -18.73
N ASN A 61 10.40 12.18 -18.82
CA ASN A 61 9.71 10.90 -18.96
C ASN A 61 9.43 10.24 -17.61
N LEU A 62 10.26 10.50 -16.61
CA LEU A 62 10.23 9.86 -15.30
C LEU A 62 10.07 10.90 -14.18
N ILE A 63 9.43 10.46 -13.11
CA ILE A 63 9.22 11.25 -11.90
C ILE A 63 9.68 10.40 -10.72
N ALA A 64 10.70 10.87 -10.01
CA ALA A 64 11.10 10.30 -8.74
C ALA A 64 10.26 10.94 -7.63
N LYS A 65 9.62 10.10 -6.81
CA LYS A 65 8.88 10.53 -5.61
C LYS A 65 9.51 9.95 -4.37
N VAL A 66 9.68 10.79 -3.38
CA VAL A 66 10.22 10.42 -2.07
C VAL A 66 9.06 10.42 -1.07
N PHE A 67 8.84 9.31 -0.38
CA PHE A 67 7.81 9.18 0.65
C PHE A 67 8.45 9.06 2.02
N LEU A 68 7.81 9.66 3.02
CA LEU A 68 8.14 9.43 4.42
C LEU A 68 7.42 8.17 4.90
N ILE A 69 8.18 7.13 5.23
CA ILE A 69 7.72 5.93 5.90
C ILE A 69 7.95 6.17 7.40
N SER A 70 6.98 6.78 8.08
CA SER A 70 7.06 7.06 9.52
C SER A 70 6.15 6.15 10.35
N SER A 71 6.65 5.77 11.53
CA SER A 71 5.82 5.82 12.76
C SER A 71 5.74 7.27 13.22
N ASP A 72 4.68 7.66 13.93
CA ASP A 72 4.20 9.00 14.35
C ASP A 72 5.22 10.10 14.83
N LYS A 73 6.53 9.86 14.78
CA LYS A 73 7.62 10.80 15.11
C LYS A 73 8.66 10.86 13.96
N MET A 74 9.09 12.07 13.59
CA MET A 74 10.13 12.28 12.57
C MET A 74 11.48 11.64 12.95
N GLU A 75 11.87 11.71 14.23
CA GLU A 75 12.95 10.89 14.78
C GLU A 75 12.50 9.43 14.77
N GLY A 76 13.10 8.62 13.91
CA GLY A 76 12.67 7.23 13.72
C GLY A 76 12.09 6.92 12.34
N SER A 77 11.88 7.95 11.52
CA SER A 77 11.29 7.78 10.19
C SER A 77 12.33 7.30 9.17
N SER A 78 11.87 6.59 8.15
CA SER A 78 12.65 6.29 6.94
C SER A 78 12.01 6.98 5.75
N ILE A 79 12.76 7.17 4.68
CA ILE A 79 12.23 7.57 3.39
C ILE A 79 12.35 6.42 2.39
N SER A 80 11.38 6.29 1.51
CA SER A 80 11.47 5.47 0.30
C SER A 80 11.45 6.34 -0.93
N VAL A 81 12.08 5.85 -1.99
CA VAL A 81 12.04 6.45 -3.32
C VAL A 81 11.34 5.49 -4.27
N SER A 82 10.33 5.98 -4.99
CA SER A 82 9.63 5.22 -6.03
C SER A 82 9.61 6.03 -7.33
N ILE A 83 9.60 5.33 -8.47
CA ILE A 83 9.67 5.93 -9.81
C ILE A 83 8.32 5.79 -10.51
N TYR A 84 7.89 6.90 -11.09
CA TYR A 84 6.65 7.04 -11.83
C TYR A 84 6.94 7.49 -13.26
N ASP A 85 6.01 7.24 -14.17
CA ASP A 85 6.02 7.89 -15.48
C ASP A 85 5.44 9.32 -15.39
N ARG A 86 5.53 10.06 -16.50
CA ARG A 86 4.93 11.40 -16.64
C ARG A 86 3.40 11.42 -16.43
N ARG A 87 2.71 10.29 -16.59
CA ARG A 87 1.27 10.14 -16.33
C ARG A 87 0.98 9.77 -14.88
N ASN A 88 1.98 9.84 -14.00
CA ASN A 88 1.88 9.53 -12.60
C ASN A 88 1.57 8.05 -12.31
N LYS A 89 1.85 7.14 -13.26
CA LYS A 89 1.75 5.70 -13.07
C LYS A 89 3.02 5.17 -12.42
N LEU A 90 2.86 4.37 -11.36
CA LEU A 90 3.97 3.72 -10.68
C LEU A 90 4.66 2.72 -11.63
N LEU A 91 5.97 2.89 -11.83
CA LEU A 91 6.82 2.00 -12.63
C LEU A 91 7.68 1.09 -11.76
N ARG A 92 8.21 1.65 -10.67
CA ARG A 92 9.05 0.95 -9.71
C ARG A 92 8.75 1.45 -8.30
N ASP A 93 8.51 0.52 -7.39
CA ASP A 93 8.26 0.84 -5.99
C ASP A 93 9.49 0.61 -5.13
N ASP A 94 9.67 1.48 -4.13
CA ASP A 94 10.72 1.41 -3.10
C ASP A 94 12.09 0.99 -3.63
N ILE A 95 12.57 1.66 -4.68
CA ILE A 95 13.86 1.36 -5.32
C ILE A 95 15.06 1.67 -4.43
N TYR A 96 14.85 2.52 -3.43
CA TYR A 96 15.84 2.93 -2.46
C TYR A 96 15.15 3.35 -1.18
N ARG A 97 15.67 2.87 -0.04
CA ARG A 97 15.20 3.24 1.29
C ARG A 97 16.38 3.69 2.16
N GLN A 98 16.20 4.78 2.89
CA GLN A 98 17.18 5.23 3.89
C GLN A 98 16.48 5.80 5.12
N TRP A 99 17.21 5.91 6.23
CA TRP A 99 16.73 6.65 7.39
C TRP A 99 16.55 8.12 7.06
N TYR A 100 15.55 8.75 7.67
CA TYR A 100 15.27 10.15 7.45
C TYR A 100 16.45 11.01 7.89
N CYS A 101 16.92 11.87 6.99
CA CYS A 101 17.88 12.92 7.29
C CYS A 101 17.13 14.25 7.31
N VAL A 102 17.51 15.17 8.21
CA VAL A 102 16.93 16.52 8.26
C VAL A 102 17.06 17.23 6.91
N ASN A 103 18.18 17.01 6.21
CA ASN A 103 18.41 17.49 4.86
C ASN A 103 18.46 16.31 3.89
N VAL A 104 17.53 16.29 2.93
CA VAL A 104 17.51 15.33 1.82
C VAL A 104 17.83 16.10 0.54
N ALA A 105 18.96 15.76 -0.08
CA ALA A 105 19.33 16.27 -1.40
C ALA A 105 19.02 15.20 -2.45
N ILE A 106 18.26 15.56 -3.47
CA ILE A 106 17.87 14.66 -4.55
C ILE A 106 17.95 15.40 -5.89
N HIS A 107 18.63 14.80 -6.86
CA HIS A 107 18.70 15.32 -8.22
C HIS A 107 18.95 14.18 -9.20
N TRP A 108 18.70 14.42 -10.49
CA TRP A 108 19.04 13.48 -11.54
C TRP A 108 20.43 13.78 -12.10
N ASP A 109 21.30 12.78 -12.16
CA ASP A 109 22.59 12.85 -12.86
C ASP A 109 22.41 12.55 -14.36
N SER A 110 21.51 11.63 -14.69
CA SER A 110 21.05 11.36 -16.06
C SER A 110 19.61 10.84 -16.04
N SER A 111 18.97 10.65 -17.19
CA SER A 111 17.60 10.07 -17.25
C SER A 111 17.48 8.69 -16.59
N GLU A 112 18.60 8.00 -16.35
CA GLU A 112 18.63 6.66 -15.76
C GLU A 112 19.25 6.63 -14.35
N LYS A 113 19.81 7.75 -13.89
CA LYS A 113 20.59 7.84 -12.65
C LYS A 113 20.06 8.95 -11.78
N LEU A 114 19.52 8.57 -10.63
CA LEU A 114 19.09 9.46 -9.58
C LEU A 114 20.16 9.51 -8.49
N VAL A 115 20.53 10.69 -8.03
CA VAL A 115 21.45 10.87 -6.91
C VAL A 115 20.66 11.34 -5.71
N LEU A 116 20.74 10.58 -4.62
CA LEU A 116 20.11 10.89 -3.34
C LEU A 116 21.17 10.93 -2.24
N ASN A 117 21.34 12.08 -1.59
CA ASN A 117 22.37 12.28 -0.54
C ASN A 117 23.77 11.82 -0.96
N GLY A 118 24.14 12.03 -2.23
CA GLY A 118 25.43 11.61 -2.80
C GLY A 118 25.49 10.14 -3.24
N LYS A 119 24.45 9.34 -3.00
CA LYS A 119 24.34 7.97 -3.51
C LYS A 119 23.67 7.96 -4.87
N THR A 120 24.40 7.50 -5.89
CA THR A 120 23.83 7.25 -7.22
C THR A 120 23.03 5.94 -7.23
N ILE A 121 21.79 6.04 -7.68
CA ILE A 121 20.81 4.96 -7.82
C ILE A 121 20.48 4.89 -9.31
N ASN A 122 20.67 3.72 -9.92
CA ASN A 122 20.21 3.50 -11.29
C ASN A 122 18.77 3.01 -11.25
N VAL A 123 17.86 3.73 -11.91
CA VAL A 123 16.41 3.48 -11.85
C VAL A 123 15.94 2.33 -12.74
N ASN A 124 16.81 1.84 -13.64
CA ASN A 124 16.51 0.74 -14.55
C ASN A 124 16.86 -0.64 -13.98
N TYR A 125 17.72 -0.72 -12.95
CA TYR A 125 18.11 -1.97 -12.29
C TYR A 125 17.15 -2.35 -11.13
N GLU A 126 17.32 -3.56 -10.58
CA GLU A 126 16.51 -4.08 -9.47
C GLU A 126 16.62 -3.21 -8.21
N SER A 127 15.53 -3.16 -7.43
CA SER A 127 15.41 -2.36 -6.22
C SER A 127 16.52 -2.67 -5.21
N VAL A 128 17.23 -1.63 -4.75
CA VAL A 128 18.29 -1.78 -3.75
C VAL A 128 17.73 -1.41 -2.38
N HIS A 129 17.35 -2.42 -1.61
CA HIS A 129 16.91 -2.24 -0.23
C HIS A 129 18.11 -2.22 0.72
N PHE A 130 18.36 -1.08 1.37
CA PHE A 130 19.36 -1.00 2.43
C PHE A 130 18.72 -1.47 3.74
N VAL A 131 19.21 -2.60 4.27
CA VAL A 131 18.70 -3.24 5.50
C VAL A 131 19.37 -2.69 6.77
N THR A 132 20.51 -1.99 6.65
CA THR A 132 21.30 -1.49 7.78
C THR A 132 21.34 0.03 7.83
N GLN A 133 21.19 0.63 9.02
CA GLN A 133 21.46 2.06 9.27
C GLN A 133 22.91 2.36 8.87
N PRO A 134 23.18 3.08 7.76
CA PRO A 134 24.48 3.63 7.55
C PRO A 134 24.47 5.01 8.20
N THR A 135 25.05 5.10 9.39
CA THR A 135 25.27 6.36 10.12
C THR A 135 26.00 7.43 9.28
N ASP A 136 26.60 7.06 8.14
CA ASP A 136 27.43 7.91 7.29
C ASP A 136 26.73 8.49 6.03
N LEU A 137 25.45 8.20 5.76
CA LEU A 137 24.77 8.67 4.52
C LEU A 137 23.93 9.95 4.68
N CYS A 138 23.87 10.55 5.87
CA CYS A 138 23.23 11.86 6.04
C CYS A 138 24.26 12.98 5.87
N PRO A 139 24.16 13.83 4.82
CA PRO A 139 25.09 14.93 4.64
C PRO A 139 24.96 15.92 5.81
N THR A 140 26.11 16.27 6.41
CA THR A 140 26.21 17.26 7.50
C THR A 140 25.97 18.70 7.05
N SER A 141 25.84 18.95 5.75
CA SER A 141 25.51 20.27 5.20
C SER A 141 24.57 20.18 4.00
N SER A 142 23.55 21.03 3.99
CA SER A 142 22.60 21.21 2.90
C SER A 142 23.26 21.98 1.77
N THR A 143 23.66 21.29 0.70
CA THR A 143 24.00 21.96 -0.57
C THR A 143 22.92 21.58 -1.57
N ILE A 144 22.12 22.56 -1.97
CA ILE A 144 21.15 22.46 -3.05
C ILE A 144 21.90 22.93 -4.30
N TYR A 145 22.04 22.08 -5.31
CA TYR A 145 22.53 22.42 -6.65
C TYR A 145 21.36 22.45 -7.62
#